data_AF-A0AAD7K447-F1
#
_entry.id   AF-A0AAD7K447-F1
#
_cell.length_a   1.000
_cell.length_b   1.000
_cell.length_c   1.000
_cell.angle_alpha   90.00
_cell.angle_beta   90.00
_cell.angle_gamma   90.00
#
_symmetry.space_group_name_H-M   'P 1'
#
loop_
_entity.id
_entity.type
_entity.pdbx_description
1 polymer ?
#
loop_
_entity_poly.entity_id
_entity_poly.type
_entity_poly.pdbx_seq_one_letter_code
_entity_poly.pdbx_strand_id
1 'polypeptide(L)'
;MGRYFHAQAGVYGSSKAAGNFLAKVLDTENPELIVFAIHPGWVTTDMGNVGAVANGLPSAPVTVEDSVAGILSRIDRATKEKSSGKFWNFKTASDNPWDVEIEEIPW
;
A
#
# COMPACT_ATOMS: atom_id res chain seq x y z
N MET A 1 -13.01 -29.50 6.26
CA MET A 1 -11.57 -29.33 6.56
C MET A 1 -11.27 -27.85 6.46
N GLY A 2 -11.20 -27.15 7.59
CA GLY A 2 -11.11 -25.69 7.64
C GLY A 2 -9.80 -25.20 7.04
N ARG A 3 -9.88 -24.35 6.01
CA ARG A 3 -8.74 -23.52 5.58
C ARG A 3 -8.47 -22.55 6.71
N TYR A 4 -7.54 -22.90 7.60
CA TYR A 4 -6.93 -21.93 8.48
C TYR A 4 -6.35 -20.84 7.57
N PHE A 5 -6.83 -19.60 7.70
CA PHE A 5 -6.12 -18.44 7.17
C PHE A 5 -4.76 -18.45 7.83
N HIS A 6 -3.77 -19.06 7.18
CA HIS A 6 -2.43 -19.07 7.71
C HIS A 6 -2.00 -17.61 7.83
N ALA A 7 -1.63 -17.21 9.04
CA ALA A 7 -0.98 -15.96 9.37
C ALA A 7 0.39 -15.79 8.65
N GLN A 8 0.61 -16.43 7.49
CA GLN A 8 1.82 -16.40 6.68
C GLN A 8 2.21 -14.97 6.27
N ALA A 9 1.25 -14.05 6.21
CA ALA A 9 1.51 -12.63 5.97
C ALA A 9 1.30 -11.75 7.22
N GLY A 10 1.12 -12.30 8.42
CA GLY A 10 0.80 -11.53 9.63
C GLY A 10 1.89 -10.53 9.99
N VAL A 11 3.15 -11.00 10.10
CA VAL A 11 4.31 -10.13 10.40
C VAL A 11 4.55 -9.12 9.28
N TYR A 12 4.46 -9.55 8.01
CA TYR A 12 4.58 -8.66 6.86
C TYR A 12 3.50 -7.58 6.89
N GLY A 13 2.23 -7.96 7.06
CA GLY A 13 1.08 -7.07 7.16
C GLY A 13 1.20 -6.09 8.33
N SER A 14 1.62 -6.56 9.52
CA SER A 14 1.87 -5.68 10.67
C SER A 14 2.97 -4.66 10.37
N SER A 15 4.06 -5.05 9.71
CA SER A 15 5.12 -4.11 9.33
C SER A 15 4.64 -3.06 8.33
N LYS A 16 3.74 -3.43 7.41
CA LYS A 16 3.14 -2.50 6.45
C LYS A 16 2.09 -1.59 7.10
N ALA A 17 1.32 -2.09 8.07
CA ALA A 17 0.42 -1.27 8.87
C ALA A 17 1.19 -0.20 9.66
N ALA A 18 2.30 -0.57 10.31
CA ALA A 18 3.19 0.37 10.97
C ALA A 18 3.79 1.41 10.00
N GLY A 19 4.24 0.97 8.81
CA GLY A 19 4.73 1.89 7.78
C GLY A 19 3.67 2.88 7.28
N ASN A 20 2.42 2.44 7.11
CA ASN A 20 1.31 3.31 6.73
C ASN A 20 1.00 4.35 7.81
N PHE A 21 1.01 3.95 9.10
CA PHE A 21 0.85 4.89 10.21
C PHE A 21 1.95 5.95 10.20
N LEU A 22 3.21 5.55 10.03
CA LEU A 22 4.33 6.50 9.93
C LEU A 22 4.18 7.48 8.75
N ALA A 23 3.65 7.03 7.61
CA ALA A 23 3.38 7.92 6.49
C ALA A 23 2.33 8.99 6.83
N LYS A 24 1.30 8.65 7.63
CA LYS A 24 0.30 9.62 8.12
C LYS A 24 0.90 10.61 9.10
N VAL A 25 1.71 10.15 10.05
CA VAL A 25 2.42 11.04 10.99
C VAL A 25 3.31 12.03 10.23
N LEU A 26 4.11 11.53 9.27
CA LEU A 26 4.97 12.37 8.44
C LEU A 26 4.18 13.39 7.62
N ASP A 27 3.03 13.01 7.07
CA ASP A 27 2.14 13.93 6.36
C ASP A 27 1.68 15.10 7.24
N THR A 28 1.27 14.81 8.48
CA THR A 28 0.77 15.79 9.44
C THR A 28 1.88 16.71 9.96
N GLU A 29 3.06 16.15 10.25
CA GLU A 29 4.18 16.92 10.81
C GLU A 29 4.89 17.80 9.76
N ASN A 30 4.76 17.49 8.46
CA ASN A 30 5.48 18.15 7.38
C ASN A 30 4.49 18.70 6.33
N PRO A 31 3.88 19.88 6.56
CA PRO A 31 2.87 20.45 5.68
C PRO A 31 3.39 20.77 4.26
N GLU A 32 4.69 20.95 4.10
CA GLU A 32 5.36 21.21 2.83
C GLU A 32 5.66 19.95 2.00
N LEU A 33 5.58 18.75 2.59
CA LEU A 33 5.85 17.49 1.91
C LEU A 33 4.55 16.80 1.47
N ILE A 34 4.57 16.22 0.28
CA ILE A 34 3.55 15.28 -0.17
C ILE A 34 3.98 13.88 0.26
N VAL A 35 3.23 13.29 1.17
CA VAL A 35 3.52 11.98 1.76
C VAL A 35 2.29 11.08 1.61
N PHE A 36 2.43 9.93 0.97
CA PHE A 36 1.38 8.94 0.89
C PHE A 36 1.95 7.54 0.76
N ALA A 37 1.20 6.54 1.22
CA ALA A 37 1.55 5.14 1.01
C ALA A 37 0.94 4.64 -0.31
N ILE A 38 1.61 3.70 -0.98
CA ILE A 38 1.11 3.11 -2.23
C ILE A 38 1.22 1.59 -2.24
N HIS A 39 0.12 0.92 -2.57
CA HIS A 39 0.04 -0.50 -2.86
C HIS A 39 0.44 -0.73 -4.33
N PRO A 40 1.58 -1.39 -4.60
CA PRO A 40 2.13 -1.54 -5.95
C PRO A 40 1.37 -2.58 -6.81
N GLY A 41 0.46 -3.34 -6.19
CA GLY A 41 -0.16 -4.52 -6.79
C GLY A 41 0.55 -5.79 -6.33
N TRP A 42 0.07 -6.94 -6.81
CA TRP A 42 0.79 -8.20 -6.63
C TRP A 42 1.69 -8.41 -7.85
N VAL A 43 2.93 -7.94 -7.72
CA VAL A 43 3.85 -7.72 -8.85
C VAL A 43 4.76 -8.92 -9.09
N THR A 44 5.07 -9.21 -10.35
CA THR A 44 5.97 -10.27 -10.85
C THR A 44 7.45 -10.04 -10.52
N THR A 45 7.73 -9.85 -9.24
CA THR A 45 9.08 -9.80 -8.65
C THR A 45 9.40 -11.13 -7.97
N ASP A 46 10.64 -11.31 -7.52
CA ASP A 46 11.02 -12.47 -6.70
C ASP A 46 10.08 -12.65 -5.50
N MET A 47 9.86 -11.58 -4.72
CA MET A 47 8.96 -11.60 -3.55
C MET A 47 7.51 -11.91 -3.93
N GLY A 48 7.00 -11.27 -5.00
CA GLY A 48 5.62 -11.48 -5.43
C GLY A 48 5.38 -12.89 -5.97
N ASN A 49 6.32 -13.45 -6.73
CA ASN A 49 6.23 -14.80 -7.27
C ASN A 49 6.38 -15.86 -6.17
N VAL A 50 7.26 -15.67 -5.19
CA VAL A 50 7.33 -16.53 -4.00
C VAL A 50 5.98 -16.58 -3.28
N GLY A 51 5.37 -15.41 -3.06
CA GLY A 51 4.03 -15.33 -2.48
C GLY A 51 2.96 -16.00 -3.36
N ALA A 52 3.03 -15.81 -4.68
CA ALA A 52 2.06 -16.37 -5.62
C ALA A 52 2.08 -17.90 -5.61
N VAL A 53 3.28 -18.49 -5.71
CA VAL A 53 3.49 -19.94 -5.67
C VAL A 53 3.02 -20.52 -4.33
N ALA A 54 3.35 -19.85 -3.21
CA ALA A 54 2.88 -20.27 -1.88
C ALA A 54 1.34 -20.26 -1.76
N ASN A 55 0.64 -19.45 -2.57
CA ASN A 55 -0.81 -19.36 -2.62
C ASN A 55 -1.45 -20.13 -3.80
N GLY A 56 -0.69 -20.98 -4.49
CA GLY A 56 -1.19 -21.85 -5.56
C GLY A 56 -1.36 -21.17 -6.92
N LEU A 57 -0.72 -20.01 -7.13
CA LEU A 57 -0.64 -19.32 -8.41
C LEU A 57 0.71 -19.58 -9.09
N PRO A 58 0.78 -19.66 -10.43
CA PRO A 58 2.04 -19.87 -11.14
C PRO A 58 2.97 -18.64 -11.08
N SER A 59 2.40 -17.45 -10.99
CA SER A 59 3.12 -16.17 -10.87
C SER A 59 2.20 -15.12 -10.29
N ALA A 60 2.78 -14.01 -9.84
CA ALA A 60 2.01 -12.82 -9.51
C ALA A 60 1.29 -12.27 -10.76
N PRO A 61 0.11 -11.63 -10.62
CA PRO A 61 -0.72 -11.21 -11.75
C PRO A 61 -0.36 -9.86 -12.38
N VAL A 62 0.44 -9.01 -11.72
CA VAL A 62 0.79 -7.66 -12.23
C VAL A 62 2.22 -7.64 -12.75
N THR A 63 2.42 -7.09 -13.95
CA THR A 63 3.78 -6.90 -14.51
C THR A 63 4.53 -5.81 -13.74
N VAL A 64 5.86 -5.85 -13.74
CA VAL A 64 6.66 -4.78 -13.11
C VAL A 64 6.41 -3.45 -13.83
N GLU A 65 6.31 -3.50 -15.15
CA GLU A 65 6.07 -2.36 -16.03
C GLU A 65 4.74 -1.66 -15.70
N ASP A 66 3.64 -2.42 -15.59
CA ASP A 66 2.32 -1.86 -15.27
C ASP A 66 2.29 -1.25 -13.86
N SER A 67 2.94 -1.91 -12.90
CA SER A 67 3.06 -1.44 -11.52
C SER A 67 3.79 -0.09 -11.46
N VAL A 68 4.97 -0.02 -12.08
CA VAL A 68 5.81 1.17 -12.09
C VAL A 68 5.14 2.32 -12.84
N ALA A 69 4.55 2.06 -14.02
CA ALA A 69 3.82 3.08 -14.77
C ALA A 69 2.65 3.65 -13.96
N GLY A 70 1.90 2.80 -13.25
CA GLY A 70 0.84 3.24 -12.35
C GLY A 70 1.34 4.11 -11.19
N ILE A 71 2.43 3.68 -10.53
CA ILE A 71 3.05 4.42 -9.42
C ILE A 71 3.56 5.78 -9.88
N LEU A 72 4.32 5.85 -10.98
CA LEU A 72 4.82 7.10 -11.53
C LEU A 72 3.68 8.05 -11.87
N SER A 73 2.63 7.53 -12.50
CA SER A 73 1.45 8.33 -12.83
C SER A 73 0.73 8.89 -11.59
N ARG A 74 0.83 8.23 -10.43
CA ARG A 74 0.31 8.76 -9.16
C ARG A 74 1.20 9.86 -8.60
N ILE A 75 2.51 9.66 -8.63
CA ILE A 75 3.51 10.64 -8.20
C ILE A 75 3.39 11.93 -9.02
N ASP A 76 3.32 11.82 -10.36
CA ASP A 76 3.24 12.97 -11.27
C ASP A 76 1.99 13.84 -11.05
N ARG A 77 0.91 13.22 -10.55
CA ARG A 77 -0.38 13.88 -10.30
C ARG A 77 -0.58 14.25 -8.84
N ALA A 78 0.40 13.97 -7.98
CA ALA A 78 0.24 14.12 -6.55
C ALA A 78 0.22 15.60 -6.15
N THR A 79 -0.73 15.96 -5.28
CA THR A 79 -0.70 17.26 -4.60
C THR A 79 -0.89 17.06 -3.10
N LYS A 80 -0.48 18.05 -2.30
CA LYS A 80 -0.66 18.00 -0.85
C LYS A 80 -2.13 17.79 -0.49
N GLU A 81 -3.03 18.52 -1.15
CA GLU A 81 -4.46 18.51 -0.86
C GLU A 81 -5.17 17.24 -1.35
N LYS A 82 -4.77 16.71 -2.52
CA LYS A 82 -5.50 15.61 -3.16
C LYS A 82 -4.96 14.25 -2.79
N SER A 83 -3.66 14.14 -2.54
CA SER A 83 -2.95 12.86 -2.52
C SER A 83 -2.33 12.53 -1.17
N SER A 84 -1.86 13.54 -0.45
CA SER A 84 -1.13 13.37 0.81
C SER A 84 -1.99 12.77 1.92
N GLY A 85 -1.37 12.05 2.84
CA GLY A 85 -2.03 11.41 3.99
C GLY A 85 -2.92 10.22 3.65
N LYS A 86 -2.97 9.80 2.37
CA LYS A 86 -3.85 8.73 1.87
C LYS A 86 -3.07 7.45 1.55
N PHE A 87 -3.81 6.38 1.35
CA PHE A 87 -3.29 5.11 0.86
C PHE A 87 -3.80 4.83 -0.56
N TRP A 88 -2.88 4.78 -1.52
CA TRP A 88 -3.21 4.65 -2.95
C TRP A 88 -2.95 3.24 -3.47
N ASN A 89 -3.65 2.88 -4.54
CA ASN A 89 -3.30 1.75 -5.38
C ASN A 89 -2.61 2.24 -6.67
N PHE A 90 -1.70 1.44 -7.23
CA PHE A 90 -1.06 1.75 -8.51
C PHE A 90 -2.08 1.95 -9.66
N LYS A 91 -3.22 1.24 -9.63
CA LYS A 91 -4.23 1.23 -10.70
C LYS A 91 -5.44 2.12 -10.40
N THR A 92 -6.07 1.96 -9.24
CA THR A 92 -7.28 2.71 -8.86
C THR A 92 -6.96 3.90 -7.96
N ALA A 93 -7.93 4.82 -7.82
CA ALA A 93 -7.79 5.91 -6.87
C ALA A 93 -7.81 5.37 -5.42
N SER A 94 -7.64 6.25 -4.42
CA SER A 94 -7.78 5.86 -3.02
C SER A 94 -9.17 5.30 -2.79
N ASP A 95 -9.26 3.98 -2.62
CA ASP A 95 -10.46 3.26 -2.21
C ASP A 95 -10.36 2.94 -0.68
N ASN A 96 -9.65 3.79 0.08
CA ASN A 96 -8.97 3.43 1.32
C ASN A 96 -9.91 3.17 2.53
N PRO A 97 -9.82 2.00 3.18
CA PRO A 97 -10.46 1.69 4.47
C PRO A 97 -9.74 2.23 5.73
N TRP A 98 -8.65 3.01 5.57
CA TRP A 98 -7.83 3.57 6.66
C TRP A 98 -7.94 5.11 6.80
N ASP A 99 -8.97 5.74 6.25
CA ASP A 99 -9.23 7.15 6.46
C ASP A 99 -9.74 7.34 7.91
N VAL A 100 -8.81 7.48 8.85
CA VAL A 100 -9.06 7.88 10.25
C VAL A 100 -8.43 9.25 10.42
N GLU A 101 -9.23 10.23 10.84
CA GLU A 101 -8.70 11.57 11.15
C GLU A 101 -7.85 11.48 12.42
N ILE A 102 -6.71 12.18 12.45
CA ILE A 102 -5.77 12.07 13.58
C ILE A 102 -6.41 12.56 14.88
N GLU A 103 -7.35 13.49 14.78
CA GLU A 103 -8.14 14.02 15.89
C GLU A 103 -9.10 12.97 16.49
N GLU A 104 -9.37 11.86 15.80
CA GLU A 104 -10.19 10.74 16.27
C GLU A 104 -9.37 9.66 17.00
N ILE A 105 -8.05 9.76 16.95
CA ILE A 105 -7.15 8.81 17.57
C ILE A 105 -6.95 9.21 19.05
N PRO A 106 -7.36 8.37 20.02
CA PRO A 106 -7.53 8.77 21.42
C PRO A 106 -6.23 8.87 22.24
N TRP A 107 -5.08 9.03 21.59
CA TRP A 107 -3.78 9.20 22.27
C TRP A 107 -3.08 10.49 21.84
#